data_AF-V2WSB8-F1
#
_entry.id   AF-V2WSB8-F1
#
_cell.length_a   1.000
_cell.length_b   1.000
_cell.length_c   1.000
_cell.angle_alpha   90.00
_cell.angle_beta   90.00
_cell.angle_gamma   90.00
#
_symmetry.space_group_name_H-M   'P 1'
#
loop_
_entity.id
_entity.type
_entity.pdbx_description
1 polymer ?
#
loop_
_entity_poly.entity_id
_entity_poly.type
_entity_poly.pdbx_seq_one_letter_code
_entity_poly.pdbx_strand_id
1 'polypeptide(L)'
;MVLAQIDDEDKNYFLIANLHLQDMEDISGVRKGKGREDTPLSDEELAFQLQAEILKGYLGMLEDRKIALSLGDAMDSDHGVLENMQLVEQAVEDDHRYAAALSSGQPLPEKSQAQKFLEEVQDPEQFTDPESEEIVDFGVSPMATPKASSSALPSTDKRAECAICNDRVNRRHSFQAPCNHFYCMGCLTDLVKACTGDESLYPLRCCHQHFNLDVVLPLLDHGVRFQFEVKSCEFGTEPADRLYCANPVCSEFLGSCKAFGHTTAPCFKCWTDSCAQCKSAAHPGAGCTDNTANLAEIKALAQEQGWQTCPGCGAIVELHHGCNHMTCRCRTEFCYVCAVRWKNCPCPQWEERRLIETAELRVQNEVQHQRVAVEEVQQRVHRTVQHLRYDHDCYPHRWQYRDGGGVCEECGHYLNLFLKVCRGCRMLACVRCTRNRL
;
A
#
# COMPACT_ATOMS: atom_id res chain seq x y z
N MET A 1 18.17 -10.01 22.28
CA MET A 1 17.19 -9.47 23.27
C MET A 1 16.46 -8.31 22.59
N VAL A 2 15.33 -8.59 21.96
CA VAL A 2 14.64 -7.64 21.07
C VAL A 2 13.81 -6.68 21.91
N LEU A 3 14.38 -5.50 22.19
CA LEU A 3 13.59 -4.39 22.72
C LEU A 3 12.71 -3.85 21.58
N ALA A 4 11.42 -4.14 21.66
CA ALA A 4 10.37 -3.57 20.80
C ALA A 4 10.63 -2.07 20.60
N GLN A 5 10.84 -1.66 19.35
CA GLN A 5 10.87 -0.24 19.02
C GLN A 5 9.45 0.28 19.16
N ILE A 6 9.14 0.83 20.34
CA ILE A 6 7.97 1.68 20.53
C ILE A 6 8.06 2.76 19.43
N ASP A 7 7.01 2.90 18.62
CA ASP A 7 6.89 3.98 17.64
C ASP A 7 7.25 5.30 18.32
N ASP A 8 8.04 6.15 17.65
CA ASP A 8 8.50 7.41 18.26
C ASP A 8 7.32 8.31 18.68
N GLU A 9 6.13 8.12 18.09
CA GLU A 9 4.87 8.74 18.50
C GLU A 9 4.38 8.28 19.88
N ASP A 10 4.39 6.97 20.18
CA ASP A 10 3.91 6.43 21.47
C ASP A 10 4.81 6.87 22.63
N LYS A 11 6.13 6.98 22.40
CA LYS A 11 7.06 7.57 23.38
C LYS A 11 6.76 9.05 23.61
N ASN A 12 6.42 9.79 22.57
CA ASN A 12 6.06 11.20 22.67
C ASN A 12 4.76 11.37 23.47
N TYR A 13 3.72 10.55 23.21
CA TYR A 13 2.47 10.59 23.96
C TYR A 13 2.66 10.24 25.44
N PHE A 14 3.50 9.23 25.73
CA PHE A 14 3.85 8.87 27.09
C PHE A 14 4.57 10.02 27.81
N LEU A 15 5.54 10.66 27.16
CA LEU A 15 6.26 11.81 27.72
C LEU A 15 5.32 13.01 27.97
N ILE A 16 4.45 13.33 27.01
CA ILE A 16 3.48 14.42 27.12
C ILE A 16 2.54 14.20 28.31
N ALA A 17 1.98 12.99 28.47
CA ALA A 17 1.08 12.69 29.57
C ALA A 17 1.76 12.79 30.94
N ASN A 18 3.02 12.35 31.06
CA ASN A 18 3.81 12.50 32.28
C ASN A 18 4.15 13.96 32.59
N LEU A 19 4.50 14.77 31.59
CA LEU A 19 4.75 16.19 31.78
C LEU A 19 3.49 16.93 32.26
N HIS A 20 2.32 16.60 31.71
CA HIS A 20 1.06 17.17 32.19
C HIS A 20 0.73 16.78 33.64
N LEU A 21 0.98 15.52 34.02
CA LEU A 21 0.81 15.09 35.41
C LEU A 21 1.77 15.83 36.35
N GLN A 22 3.02 16.00 35.92
CA GLN A 22 4.02 16.75 36.67
C GLN A 22 3.63 18.23 36.84
N ASP A 23 3.19 18.90 35.77
CA ASP A 23 2.72 20.29 35.84
C ASP A 23 1.56 20.42 36.84
N MET A 24 0.65 19.45 36.88
CA MET A 24 -0.48 19.45 37.81
C MET A 24 -0.04 19.21 39.26
N GLU A 25 0.95 18.35 39.48
CA GLU A 25 1.57 18.13 40.80
C GLU A 25 2.31 19.39 41.28
N ASP A 26 3.02 20.08 40.39
CA ASP A 26 3.73 21.32 40.71
C ASP A 26 2.75 22.45 41.05
N ILE A 27 1.69 22.62 40.25
CA ILE A 27 0.64 23.64 40.48
C ILE A 27 -0.10 23.37 41.79
N SER A 28 -0.43 22.11 42.10
CA SER A 28 -1.10 21.74 43.36
C SER A 28 -0.16 21.80 44.57
N GLY A 29 1.13 21.52 44.39
CA GLY A 29 2.17 21.57 45.43
C GLY A 29 2.43 22.99 45.95
N VAL A 30 2.39 24.00 45.08
CA VAL A 30 2.55 25.42 45.47
C VAL A 30 1.36 25.95 46.30
N ARG A 31 0.21 25.28 46.25
CA ARG A 31 -1.07 25.76 46.78
C ARG A 31 -1.47 25.19 48.14
N LYS A 32 -0.62 24.41 48.82
CA LYS A 32 -0.91 23.86 50.16
C LYS A 32 -1.12 24.96 51.21
N GLY A 33 -2.34 25.48 51.28
CA GLY A 33 -2.86 26.33 52.34
C GLY A 33 -3.40 25.51 53.51
N LYS A 34 -3.44 26.12 54.70
CA LYS A 34 -3.84 25.53 56.00
C LYS A 34 -5.36 25.23 56.08
N GLY A 35 -5.89 24.41 55.17
CA GLY A 35 -7.26 23.90 55.21
C GLY A 35 -7.40 22.70 56.15
N ARG A 36 -8.58 22.51 56.76
CA ARG A 36 -8.93 21.26 57.47
C ARG A 36 -9.21 20.16 56.44
N GLU A 37 -8.82 18.93 56.77
CA GLU A 37 -8.92 17.74 55.89
C GLU A 37 -10.37 17.44 55.44
N ASP A 38 -11.38 17.87 56.20
CA ASP A 38 -12.81 17.67 55.90
C ASP A 38 -13.42 18.76 54.98
N THR A 39 -12.60 19.66 54.42
CA THR A 39 -13.10 20.72 53.53
C THR A 39 -13.33 20.14 52.13
N PRO A 40 -14.51 20.33 51.51
CA PRO A 40 -14.74 19.91 50.13
C PRO A 40 -13.72 20.54 49.18
N LEU A 41 -13.27 19.77 48.18
CA LEU A 41 -12.40 20.25 47.11
C LEU A 41 -13.06 21.44 46.41
N SER A 42 -12.27 22.46 46.10
CA SER A 42 -12.71 23.52 45.19
C SER A 42 -12.93 22.96 43.78
N ASP A 43 -13.75 23.64 42.98
CA ASP A 43 -14.01 23.26 41.58
C ASP A 43 -12.72 23.11 40.77
N GLU A 44 -11.70 23.93 41.06
CA GLU A 44 -10.39 23.87 40.41
C GLU A 44 -9.58 22.64 40.85
N GLU A 45 -9.57 22.31 42.15
CA GLU A 45 -8.89 21.11 42.68
C GLU A 45 -9.56 19.83 42.17
N LEU A 46 -10.89 19.81 42.11
CA LEU A 46 -11.66 18.71 41.53
C LEU A 46 -11.37 18.55 40.03
N ALA A 47 -11.26 19.66 39.29
CA ALA A 47 -10.90 19.63 37.87
C ALA A 47 -9.49 19.05 37.66
N PHE A 48 -8.50 19.44 38.47
CA PHE A 48 -7.17 18.84 38.42
C PHE A 48 -7.20 17.36 38.80
N GLN A 49 -7.98 16.96 39.81
CA GLN A 49 -8.09 15.55 40.16
C GLN A 49 -8.64 14.70 39.01
N LEU A 50 -9.74 15.14 38.39
CA LEU A 50 -10.36 14.44 37.26
C LEU A 50 -9.42 14.37 36.05
N GLN A 51 -8.72 15.47 35.74
CA GLN A 51 -7.76 15.49 34.65
C GLN A 51 -6.58 14.54 34.92
N ALA A 52 -6.14 14.39 36.17
CA ALA A 52 -5.07 13.48 36.54
C ALA A 52 -5.50 12.01 36.43
N GLU A 53 -6.76 11.70 36.79
CA GLU A 53 -7.35 10.37 36.59
C GLU A 53 -7.42 10.00 35.11
N ILE A 54 -7.82 10.94 34.25
CA ILE A 54 -7.85 10.74 32.79
C ILE A 54 -6.44 10.46 32.25
N LEU A 55 -5.46 11.27 32.62
CA LEU A 55 -4.08 11.10 32.15
C LEU A 55 -3.45 9.79 32.65
N LYS A 56 -3.74 9.36 33.88
CA LYS A 56 -3.31 8.06 34.41
C LYS A 56 -3.96 6.89 33.66
N GLY A 57 -5.25 7.00 33.33
CA GLY A 57 -5.93 6.02 32.49
C GLY A 57 -5.32 5.94 31.08
N TYR A 58 -4.97 7.08 30.51
CA TYR A 58 -4.30 7.15 29.21
C TYR A 58 -2.90 6.52 29.24
N LEU A 59 -2.11 6.75 30.29
CA LEU A 59 -0.82 6.08 30.49
C LEU A 59 -0.97 4.56 30.59
N GLY A 60 -1.96 4.07 31.34
CA GLY A 60 -2.26 2.63 31.42
C GLY A 60 -2.56 2.02 30.06
N MET A 61 -3.35 2.70 29.22
CA MET A 61 -3.61 2.25 27.85
C MET A 61 -2.35 2.17 26.99
N LEU A 62 -1.40 3.10 27.13
CA LEU A 62 -0.14 3.09 26.41
C LEU A 62 0.78 1.95 26.89
N GLU A 63 0.78 1.64 28.19
CA GLU A 63 1.50 0.50 28.76
C GLU A 63 0.91 -0.84 28.27
N ASP A 64 -0.41 -0.99 28.30
CA ASP A 64 -1.09 -2.18 27.79
C ASP A 64 -0.80 -2.39 26.29
N ARG A 65 -0.82 -1.30 25.51
CA ARG A 65 -0.45 -1.34 24.09
C ARG A 65 0.99 -1.80 23.88
N LYS A 66 1.94 -1.32 24.68
CA LYS A 66 3.34 -1.76 24.62
C LYS A 66 3.46 -3.26 24.91
N ILE A 67 2.73 -3.76 25.92
CA ILE A 67 2.69 -5.19 26.25
C ILE A 67 2.10 -5.99 25.09
N ALA A 68 1.00 -5.53 24.50
CA ALA A 68 0.35 -6.19 23.38
C ALA A 68 1.26 -6.29 22.14
N LEU A 69 2.00 -5.23 21.81
CA LEU A 69 2.97 -5.23 20.71
C LEU A 69 4.12 -6.20 21.00
N SER A 70 4.69 -6.15 22.20
CA SER A 70 5.76 -7.07 22.60
C SER A 70 5.30 -8.53 22.60
N LEU A 71 4.05 -8.80 22.95
CA LEU A 71 3.47 -10.13 22.89
C LEU A 71 3.29 -10.58 21.43
N GLY A 72 2.83 -9.69 20.56
CA GLY A 72 2.73 -9.94 19.12
C GLY A 72 4.09 -10.32 18.52
N ASP A 73 5.13 -9.52 18.80
CA ASP A 73 6.49 -9.79 18.32
C ASP A 73 7.03 -11.14 18.82
N ALA A 74 6.78 -11.47 20.09
CA ALA A 74 7.19 -12.76 20.67
C ALA A 74 6.42 -13.94 20.04
N MET A 75 5.13 -13.77 19.78
CA MET A 75 4.34 -14.80 19.09
C MET A 75 4.82 -15.01 17.66
N ASP A 76 5.18 -13.94 16.94
CA ASP A 76 5.70 -14.03 15.58
C ASP A 76 7.11 -14.66 15.53
N SER A 77 8.00 -14.30 16.47
CA SER A 77 9.32 -14.93 16.57
C SER A 77 9.23 -16.42 16.91
N ASP A 78 8.35 -16.75 17.84
CA ASP A 78 8.27 -18.10 18.40
C ASP A 78 7.33 -19.00 17.59
N HIS A 79 6.59 -18.46 16.62
CA HIS A 79 5.57 -19.18 15.86
C HIS A 79 6.08 -20.51 15.29
N GLY A 80 7.24 -20.48 14.63
CA GLY A 80 7.84 -21.68 14.03
C GLY A 80 8.30 -22.70 15.08
N VAL A 81 8.78 -22.25 16.24
CA VAL A 81 9.17 -23.13 17.34
C VAL A 81 7.93 -23.79 17.95
N LEU A 82 6.86 -23.01 18.18
CA LEU A 82 5.60 -23.51 18.74
C LEU A 82 4.92 -24.51 17.80
N GLU A 83 4.90 -24.25 16.49
CA GLU A 83 4.34 -25.19 15.49
C GLU A 83 5.12 -26.51 15.47
N ASN A 84 6.45 -26.43 15.52
CA ASN A 84 7.30 -27.60 15.61
C ASN A 84 7.08 -28.39 16.92
N MET A 85 6.93 -27.70 18.04
CA MET A 85 6.70 -28.33 19.35
C MET A 85 5.33 -29.02 19.40
N GLN A 86 4.30 -28.38 18.85
CA GLN A 86 2.97 -28.97 18.69
C GLN A 86 3.00 -30.23 17.81
N LEU A 87 3.78 -30.22 16.74
CA LEU A 87 3.93 -31.39 15.86
C LEU A 87 4.60 -32.56 16.58
N VAL A 88 5.62 -32.28 17.40
CA VAL A 88 6.27 -33.29 18.25
C VAL A 88 5.31 -33.85 19.30
N GLU A 89 4.58 -33.00 20.02
CA GLU A 89 3.58 -33.44 21.01
C GLU A 89 2.51 -34.33 20.38
N GLN A 90 1.98 -33.94 19.21
CA GLN A 90 1.00 -34.71 18.47
C GLN A 90 1.53 -36.11 18.11
N ALA A 91 2.78 -36.22 17.68
CA ALA A 91 3.41 -37.49 17.36
C ALA A 91 3.61 -38.37 18.61
N VAL A 92 3.99 -37.78 19.74
CA VAL A 92 4.09 -38.49 21.03
C VAL A 92 2.74 -39.06 21.45
N GLU A 93 1.66 -38.29 21.30
CA GLU A 93 0.31 -38.77 21.58
C GLU A 93 -0.12 -39.91 20.65
N ASP A 94 0.21 -39.80 19.36
CA ASP A 94 -0.09 -40.82 18.36
C ASP A 94 0.68 -42.12 18.66
N ASP A 95 1.95 -42.03 19.05
CA ASP A 95 2.78 -43.17 19.47
C ASP A 95 2.23 -43.84 20.72
N HIS A 96 1.79 -43.07 21.71
CA HIS A 96 1.15 -43.59 22.92
C HIS A 96 -0.16 -44.32 22.57
N ARG A 97 -0.99 -43.75 21.70
CA ARG A 97 -2.22 -44.38 21.21
C ARG A 97 -1.93 -45.69 20.47
N TYR A 98 -0.91 -45.70 19.62
CA TYR A 98 -0.47 -46.88 18.90
C TYR A 98 -0.02 -47.99 19.86
N ALA A 99 0.81 -47.67 20.86
CA ALA A 99 1.29 -48.61 21.86
C ALA A 99 0.13 -49.19 22.71
N ALA A 100 -0.84 -48.36 23.09
CA ALA A 100 -2.03 -48.80 23.81
C ALA A 100 -2.91 -49.77 22.98
N ALA A 101 -3.10 -49.48 21.69
CA ALA A 101 -3.82 -50.37 20.78
C ALA A 101 -3.12 -51.72 20.61
N LEU A 102 -1.78 -51.70 20.47
CA LEU A 102 -0.95 -52.90 20.38
C LEU A 102 -1.06 -53.78 21.64
N SER A 103 -1.01 -53.15 22.82
CA SER A 103 -1.11 -53.84 24.12
C SER A 103 -2.49 -54.47 24.36
N SER A 104 -3.55 -53.82 23.89
CA SER A 104 -4.94 -54.26 24.04
C SER A 104 -5.42 -55.21 22.94
N GLY A 105 -4.58 -55.52 21.94
CA GLY A 105 -4.93 -56.39 20.81
C GLY A 105 -5.97 -55.77 19.86
N GLN A 106 -6.12 -54.45 19.88
CA GLN A 106 -7.00 -53.69 18.99
C GLN A 106 -6.32 -53.43 17.63
N PRO A 107 -7.11 -53.13 16.57
CA PRO A 107 -6.54 -52.72 15.29
C PRO A 107 -5.67 -51.47 15.47
N LEU A 108 -4.49 -51.49 14.87
CA LEU A 108 -3.49 -50.43 15.01
C LEU A 108 -3.93 -49.18 14.23
N PRO A 109 -3.87 -47.99 14.83
CA PRO A 109 -4.20 -46.75 14.15
C PRO A 109 -3.19 -46.46 13.02
N GLU A 110 -3.67 -45.85 11.93
CA GLU A 110 -2.81 -45.39 10.84
C GLU A 110 -1.92 -44.23 11.29
N LYS A 111 -0.71 -44.15 10.74
CA LYS A 111 0.23 -43.08 11.07
C LYS A 111 -0.31 -41.71 10.66
N SER A 112 -0.28 -40.76 11.60
CA SER A 112 -0.67 -39.38 11.36
C SER A 112 0.33 -38.65 10.45
N GLN A 113 -0.04 -37.46 9.98
CA GLN A 113 0.88 -36.59 9.23
C GLN A 113 2.06 -36.15 10.09
N ALA A 114 1.87 -35.94 11.40
CA ALA A 114 2.93 -35.56 12.33
C ALA A 114 3.99 -36.67 12.47
N GLN A 115 3.57 -37.92 12.63
CA GLN A 115 4.48 -39.08 12.68
C GLN A 115 5.25 -39.25 11.37
N LYS A 116 4.57 -39.10 10.21
CA LYS A 116 5.23 -39.18 8.90
C LYS A 116 6.26 -38.06 8.69
N PHE A 117 5.93 -36.84 9.11
CA PHE A 117 6.79 -35.69 8.99
C PHE A 117 8.08 -35.86 9.83
N LEU A 118 7.98 -36.30 11.08
CA LEU A 118 9.16 -36.55 11.94
C LEU A 118 10.03 -37.72 11.45
N GLU A 119 9.43 -38.74 10.82
CA GLU A 119 10.19 -39.87 10.24
C GLU A 119 11.03 -39.46 9.00
N GLU A 120 10.62 -38.41 8.29
CA GLU A 120 11.35 -37.88 7.12
C GLU A 120 12.51 -36.94 7.50
N VAL A 121 12.50 -36.35 8.70
CA VAL A 121 13.57 -35.48 9.21
C VAL A 121 14.72 -36.34 9.76
N GLN A 122 15.70 -36.66 8.91
CA GLN A 122 16.83 -37.56 9.24
C GLN A 122 17.96 -36.93 10.08
N ASP A 123 17.89 -35.66 10.48
CA ASP A 123 18.99 -34.98 11.17
C ASP A 123 18.53 -34.13 12.38
N PRO A 124 18.89 -34.50 13.63
CA PRO A 124 18.45 -33.80 14.84
C PRO A 124 19.00 -32.38 15.02
N GLU A 125 20.00 -31.97 14.24
CA GLU A 125 20.64 -30.64 14.33
C GLU A 125 19.82 -29.52 13.67
N GLN A 126 18.67 -29.82 13.05
CA GLN A 126 17.78 -28.78 12.47
C GLN A 126 16.82 -28.15 13.50
N PHE A 127 16.90 -28.56 14.77
CA PHE A 127 16.06 -28.08 15.86
C PHE A 127 16.77 -27.14 16.87
N THR A 128 17.95 -26.61 16.55
CA THR A 128 18.62 -25.61 17.39
C THR A 128 18.51 -24.19 16.82
N ASP A 129 17.82 -23.34 17.59
CA ASP A 129 17.76 -21.87 17.64
C ASP A 129 18.11 -21.04 16.39
N PRO A 130 17.17 -20.21 15.88
CA PRO A 130 17.54 -19.03 15.12
C PRO A 130 18.10 -17.96 16.07
N GLU A 131 19.42 -17.77 16.04
CA GLU A 131 20.14 -16.58 16.56
C GLU A 131 20.04 -16.30 18.07
N SER A 132 20.80 -17.04 18.88
CA SER A 132 21.40 -16.45 20.08
C SER A 132 22.42 -15.39 19.65
N GLU A 133 22.03 -14.11 19.65
CA GLU A 133 22.94 -12.98 19.55
C GLU A 133 24.05 -13.11 20.60
N GLU A 134 25.30 -13.25 20.15
CA GLU A 134 26.47 -13.17 21.02
C GLU A 134 26.49 -11.81 21.71
N ILE A 135 26.48 -11.87 23.03
CA ILE A 135 26.69 -10.76 23.96
C ILE A 135 28.10 -10.21 23.70
N VAL A 136 28.19 -8.98 23.20
CA VAL A 136 29.45 -8.26 23.06
C VAL A 136 30.00 -7.89 24.44
N ASP A 137 31.03 -8.62 24.87
CA ASP A 137 31.86 -8.28 26.03
C ASP A 137 32.75 -7.07 25.72
N PHE A 138 32.75 -6.11 26.64
CA PHE A 138 33.48 -4.85 26.57
C PHE A 138 34.93 -5.08 27.03
N GLY A 139 35.86 -5.23 26.07
CA GLY A 139 37.28 -5.45 26.37
C GLY A 139 38.24 -4.83 25.34
N VAL A 140 38.81 -3.68 25.72
CA VAL A 140 39.95 -2.90 25.18
C VAL A 140 40.88 -3.56 24.12
N SER A 141 41.07 -2.83 23.00
CA SER A 141 42.12 -2.81 21.92
C SER A 141 43.53 -3.40 22.22
N PRO A 142 44.44 -3.66 21.22
CA PRO A 142 44.45 -3.16 19.81
C PRO A 142 44.94 -4.12 18.67
N MET A 143 44.70 -3.67 17.43
CA MET A 143 45.42 -3.88 16.14
C MET A 143 46.28 -5.13 15.88
N ALA A 144 45.96 -5.86 14.79
CA ALA A 144 46.86 -6.10 13.64
C ALA A 144 46.17 -6.96 12.55
N THR A 145 46.28 -6.53 11.29
CA THR A 145 46.11 -7.40 10.10
C THR A 145 47.48 -8.08 9.82
N PRO A 146 47.60 -9.27 9.16
CA PRO A 146 47.26 -9.42 7.74
C PRO A 146 46.78 -10.81 7.25
N LYS A 147 46.05 -10.74 6.12
CA LYS A 147 45.94 -11.67 4.98
C LYS A 147 46.44 -13.12 5.14
N ALA A 148 45.54 -14.06 4.91
CA ALA A 148 45.85 -15.27 4.15
C ALA A 148 44.62 -15.74 3.35
N SER A 149 44.83 -15.87 2.04
CA SER A 149 43.89 -16.42 1.07
C SER A 149 43.59 -17.90 1.36
N SER A 150 42.33 -18.31 1.26
CA SER A 150 42.01 -19.67 0.81
C SER A 150 40.58 -19.75 0.24
N SER A 151 40.54 -20.19 -1.03
CA SER A 151 39.48 -20.95 -1.69
C SER A 151 38.02 -20.56 -1.40
N ALA A 152 37.47 -19.76 -2.31
CA ALA A 152 36.04 -19.66 -2.53
C ALA A 152 35.45 -21.06 -2.82
N LEU A 153 34.62 -21.55 -1.89
CA LEU A 153 33.47 -22.37 -2.27
C LEU A 153 32.53 -21.49 -3.11
N PRO A 154 31.84 -22.02 -4.13
CA PRO A 154 30.85 -21.25 -4.86
C PRO A 154 29.69 -20.95 -3.90
N SER A 155 29.74 -19.81 -3.23
CA SER A 155 28.54 -19.25 -2.63
C SER A 155 27.60 -18.98 -3.80
N THR A 156 26.53 -19.76 -3.89
CA THR A 156 25.39 -19.38 -4.71
C THR A 156 24.85 -18.11 -4.08
N ASP A 157 25.37 -16.94 -4.49
CA ASP A 157 24.86 -15.65 -4.05
C ASP A 157 23.45 -15.54 -4.63
N LYS A 158 22.45 -16.01 -3.86
CA LYS A 158 21.02 -16.00 -4.21
C LYS A 158 20.47 -14.58 -4.08
N ARG A 159 21.19 -13.59 -4.60
CA ARG A 159 20.76 -12.20 -4.66
C ARG A 159 20.06 -11.94 -5.99
N ALA A 160 19.01 -11.13 -5.94
CA ALA A 160 18.29 -10.62 -7.09
C ALA A 160 18.22 -9.09 -7.01
N GLU A 161 17.94 -8.43 -8.12
CA GLU A 161 17.74 -6.98 -8.15
C GLU A 161 16.26 -6.67 -8.00
N CYS A 162 15.93 -5.71 -7.13
CA CYS A 162 14.57 -5.23 -7.01
C CYS A 162 14.14 -4.51 -8.30
N ALA A 163 12.99 -4.86 -8.84
CA ALA A 163 12.46 -4.31 -10.09
C ALA A 163 12.08 -2.82 -10.04
N ILE A 164 12.06 -2.22 -8.84
CA ILE A 164 11.67 -0.83 -8.61
C ILE A 164 12.88 0.04 -8.26
N CYS A 165 13.62 -0.28 -7.19
CA CYS A 165 14.77 0.52 -6.73
C CYS A 165 16.12 0.04 -7.28
N ASN A 166 16.19 -1.13 -7.93
CA ASN A 166 17.40 -1.80 -8.39
C ASN A 166 18.37 -2.25 -7.27
N ASP A 167 17.96 -2.19 -6.00
CA ASP A 167 18.79 -2.69 -4.90
C ASP A 167 18.95 -4.21 -4.97
N ARG A 168 20.14 -4.69 -4.59
CA ARG A 168 20.44 -6.12 -4.49
C ARG A 168 19.85 -6.70 -3.21
N VAL A 169 18.83 -7.53 -3.37
CA VAL A 169 18.09 -8.17 -2.28
C VAL A 169 18.33 -9.67 -2.21
N ASN A 170 18.24 -10.24 -1.01
CA ASN A 170 18.21 -11.69 -0.83
C ASN A 170 16.89 -12.25 -1.37
N ARG A 171 16.95 -13.26 -2.25
CA ARG A 171 15.75 -13.91 -2.81
C ARG A 171 14.82 -14.50 -1.75
N ARG A 172 15.33 -14.85 -0.56
CA ARG A 172 14.51 -15.36 0.55
C ARG A 172 13.70 -14.28 1.28
N HIS A 173 14.20 -13.04 1.29
CA HIS A 173 13.57 -11.90 1.98
C HIS A 173 13.02 -10.87 0.97
N SER A 174 12.56 -11.36 -0.18
CA SER A 174 11.97 -10.53 -1.22
C SER A 174 10.76 -11.23 -1.82
N PHE A 175 9.81 -10.44 -2.29
CA PHE A 175 8.65 -10.96 -2.98
C PHE A 175 8.98 -11.21 -4.45
N GLN A 176 8.71 -12.41 -4.94
CA GLN A 176 8.80 -12.75 -6.36
C GLN A 176 7.42 -12.62 -7.01
N ALA A 177 7.27 -11.64 -7.90
CA ALA A 177 6.06 -11.47 -8.68
C ALA A 177 5.88 -12.63 -9.69
N PRO A 178 4.65 -12.87 -10.19
CA PRO A 178 4.38 -13.96 -11.17
C PRO A 178 5.19 -13.85 -12.46
N CYS A 179 5.58 -12.64 -12.86
CA CYS A 179 6.46 -12.38 -14.00
C CYS A 179 7.96 -12.56 -13.69
N ASN A 180 8.32 -13.14 -12.54
CA ASN A 180 9.68 -13.39 -12.04
C ASN A 180 10.50 -12.15 -11.64
N HIS A 181 9.89 -10.97 -11.61
CA HIS A 181 10.51 -9.78 -11.02
C HIS A 181 10.53 -9.86 -9.50
N PHE A 182 11.63 -9.44 -8.87
CA PHE A 182 11.75 -9.39 -7.41
C PHE A 182 11.45 -7.99 -6.88
N TYR A 183 10.80 -7.92 -5.71
CA TYR A 183 10.51 -6.69 -4.99
C TYR A 183 11.18 -6.76 -3.62
N CYS A 184 11.94 -5.74 -3.25
CA CYS A 184 12.33 -5.57 -1.85
C CYS A 184 11.06 -5.29 -1.02
N MET A 185 11.09 -5.63 0.27
CA MET A 185 9.94 -5.44 1.15
C MET A 185 9.45 -3.99 1.18
N GLY A 186 10.38 -3.02 1.24
CA GLY A 186 10.01 -1.60 1.18
C GLY A 186 9.27 -1.20 -0.10
N CYS A 187 9.74 -1.63 -1.27
CA CYS A 187 9.08 -1.32 -2.55
C CYS A 187 7.74 -2.05 -2.72
N LEU A 188 7.58 -3.23 -2.12
CA LEU A 188 6.29 -3.93 -2.07
C LEU A 188 5.31 -3.15 -1.18
N THR A 189 5.69 -2.84 0.05
CA THR A 189 4.87 -2.08 0.99
C THR A 189 4.47 -0.71 0.41
N ASP A 190 5.41 0.00 -0.22
CA ASP A 190 5.13 1.26 -0.93
C ASP A 190 4.11 1.10 -2.05
N LEU A 191 4.20 0.01 -2.82
CA LEU A 191 3.25 -0.27 -3.89
C LEU A 191 1.84 -0.50 -3.31
N VAL A 192 1.74 -1.26 -2.22
CA VAL A 192 0.46 -1.52 -1.55
C VAL A 192 -0.12 -0.23 -0.96
N LYS A 193 0.69 0.56 -0.26
CA LYS A 193 0.30 1.89 0.25
C LYS A 193 -0.12 2.83 -0.88
N ALA A 194 0.59 2.84 -2.01
CA ALA A 194 0.18 3.66 -3.16
C ALA A 194 -1.14 3.18 -3.76
N CYS A 195 -1.38 1.86 -3.74
CA CYS A 195 -2.62 1.27 -4.26
C CYS A 195 -3.85 1.66 -3.43
N THR A 196 -3.73 1.96 -2.14
CA THR A 196 -4.88 2.39 -1.31
C THR A 196 -5.39 3.79 -1.67
N GLY A 197 -4.51 4.64 -2.22
CA GLY A 197 -4.85 6.00 -2.68
C GLY A 197 -5.06 6.13 -4.18
N ASP A 198 -4.59 5.18 -4.99
CA ASP A 198 -4.67 5.24 -6.44
C ASP A 198 -5.23 3.94 -7.04
N GLU A 199 -6.53 3.99 -7.36
CA GLU A 199 -7.28 2.88 -7.94
C GLU A 199 -6.67 2.32 -9.24
N SER A 200 -5.91 3.10 -10.01
CA SER A 200 -5.30 2.58 -11.25
C SER A 200 -4.20 1.54 -10.99
N LEU A 201 -3.67 1.49 -9.77
CA LEU A 201 -2.76 0.43 -9.29
C LEU A 201 -3.50 -0.82 -8.80
N TYR A 202 -4.82 -0.77 -8.62
CA TYR A 202 -5.65 -1.89 -8.16
C TYR A 202 -6.26 -2.65 -9.34
N PRO A 203 -6.19 -4.00 -9.39
CA PRO A 203 -5.44 -4.87 -8.49
C PRO A 203 -3.93 -4.78 -8.71
N LEU A 204 -3.20 -5.11 -7.64
CA LEU A 204 -1.74 -5.16 -7.61
C LEU A 204 -1.22 -6.05 -8.74
N ARG A 205 -0.27 -5.53 -9.51
CA ARG A 205 0.29 -6.24 -10.67
C ARG A 205 1.73 -5.87 -10.94
N CYS A 206 2.43 -6.77 -11.65
CA CYS A 206 3.69 -6.48 -12.31
C CYS A 206 3.66 -7.03 -13.74
N CYS A 207 3.96 -6.20 -14.73
CA CYS A 207 3.99 -6.59 -16.16
C CYS A 207 2.69 -7.27 -16.60
N HIS A 208 1.56 -6.64 -16.27
CA HIS A 208 0.18 -7.13 -16.49
C HIS A 208 -0.21 -8.43 -15.77
N GLN A 209 0.64 -8.98 -14.90
CA GLN A 209 0.29 -10.16 -14.11
C GLN A 209 -0.10 -9.74 -12.70
N HIS A 210 -1.32 -10.08 -12.29
CA HIS A 210 -1.83 -9.77 -10.95
C HIS A 210 -1.06 -10.55 -9.89
N PHE A 211 -0.79 -9.91 -8.75
CA PHE A 211 -0.18 -10.58 -7.62
C PHE A 211 -1.14 -11.58 -6.99
N ASN A 212 -0.60 -12.68 -6.45
CA ASN A 212 -1.35 -13.54 -5.57
C ASN A 212 -1.43 -12.88 -4.19
N LEU A 213 -2.63 -12.44 -3.79
CA LEU A 213 -2.83 -11.77 -2.51
C LEU A 213 -2.58 -12.69 -1.31
N ASP A 214 -2.79 -14.00 -1.44
CA ASP A 214 -2.50 -14.98 -0.38
C ASP A 214 -1.01 -15.04 -0.05
N VAL A 215 -0.15 -14.65 -1.00
CA VAL A 215 1.30 -14.58 -0.81
C VAL A 215 1.73 -13.18 -0.38
N VAL A 216 1.09 -12.13 -0.91
CA VAL A 216 1.50 -10.73 -0.64
C VAL A 216 1.06 -10.28 0.75
N LEU A 217 -0.18 -10.52 1.14
CA LEU A 217 -0.75 -9.97 2.37
C LEU A 217 -0.04 -10.42 3.66
N PRO A 218 0.41 -11.69 3.79
CA PRO A 218 1.18 -12.12 4.96
C PRO A 218 2.57 -11.44 5.08
N LEU A 219 3.08 -10.85 3.99
CA LEU A 219 4.39 -10.19 3.99
C LEU A 219 4.29 -8.71 4.41
N LEU A 220 3.09 -8.20 4.70
CA LEU A 220 2.84 -6.80 5.02
C LEU A 220 2.53 -6.62 6.49
N ASP A 221 2.88 -5.45 7.01
CA ASP A 221 2.47 -5.01 8.33
C ASP A 221 0.93 -5.00 8.43
N HIS A 222 0.40 -5.41 9.58
CA HIS A 222 -1.04 -5.51 9.82
C HIS A 222 -1.81 -4.24 9.42
N GLY A 223 -1.29 -3.05 9.74
CA GLY A 223 -1.93 -1.78 9.39
C GLY A 223 -2.04 -1.55 7.88
N VAL A 224 -1.00 -1.89 7.11
CA VAL A 224 -0.99 -1.75 5.64
C VAL A 224 -1.93 -2.75 4.99
N ARG A 225 -1.90 -4.00 5.47
CA ARG A 225 -2.81 -5.06 5.05
C ARG A 225 -4.27 -4.66 5.27
N PHE A 226 -4.62 -4.23 6.47
CA PHE A 226 -5.99 -3.84 6.81
C PHE A 226 -6.49 -2.70 5.91
N GLN A 227 -5.68 -1.64 5.71
CA GLN A 227 -6.04 -0.54 4.82
C GLN A 227 -6.23 -1.00 3.37
N PHE A 228 -5.38 -1.91 2.90
CA PHE A 228 -5.50 -2.48 1.55
C PHE A 228 -6.76 -3.32 1.40
N GLU A 229 -7.12 -4.16 2.39
CA GLU A 229 -8.34 -4.97 2.36
C GLU A 229 -9.60 -4.09 2.31
N VAL A 230 -9.68 -3.06 3.17
CA VAL A 230 -10.79 -2.07 3.16
C VAL A 230 -10.91 -1.40 1.79
N LYS A 231 -9.80 -0.92 1.23
CA LYS A 231 -9.78 -0.27 -0.08
C LYS A 231 -10.03 -1.23 -1.24
N SER A 232 -9.67 -2.50 -1.10
CA SER A 232 -9.96 -3.54 -2.09
C SER A 232 -11.46 -3.80 -2.20
N CYS A 233 -12.20 -3.73 -1.10
CA CYS A 233 -13.68 -3.79 -1.13
C CYS A 233 -14.29 -2.59 -1.87
N GLU A 234 -13.75 -1.39 -1.65
CA GLU A 234 -14.16 -0.17 -2.37
C GLU A 234 -13.89 -0.29 -3.87
N PHE A 235 -12.64 -0.55 -4.25
CA PHE A 235 -12.23 -0.62 -5.65
C PHE A 235 -12.78 -1.86 -6.37
N GLY A 236 -13.07 -2.94 -5.65
CA GLY A 236 -13.75 -4.12 -6.16
C GLY A 236 -15.25 -3.91 -6.42
N THR A 237 -15.85 -2.86 -5.86
CA THR A 237 -17.23 -2.48 -6.18
C THR A 237 -17.27 -1.72 -7.51
N GLU A 238 -18.25 -2.03 -8.37
CA GLU A 238 -18.44 -1.32 -9.64
C GLU A 238 -18.52 0.21 -9.39
N PRO A 239 -17.72 1.05 -10.09
CA PRO A 239 -17.66 2.48 -9.83
C PRO A 239 -19.02 3.18 -9.84
N ALA A 240 -19.91 2.78 -10.75
CA ALA A 240 -21.27 3.31 -10.85
C ALA A 240 -22.16 2.94 -9.65
N ASP A 241 -21.82 1.90 -8.89
CA ASP A 241 -22.58 1.44 -7.73
C ASP A 241 -21.96 1.88 -6.39
N ARG A 242 -20.75 2.43 -6.38
CA ARG A 242 -20.13 2.88 -5.12
C ARG A 242 -20.94 3.99 -4.47
N LEU A 243 -21.19 3.83 -3.17
CA LEU A 243 -21.85 4.82 -2.33
C LEU A 243 -20.87 5.34 -1.29
N TYR A 244 -20.77 6.65 -1.19
CA TYR A 244 -19.93 7.35 -0.22
C TYR A 244 -20.80 8.15 0.73
N CYS A 245 -20.28 8.41 1.92
CA CYS A 245 -20.93 9.29 2.87
C CYS A 245 -21.12 10.69 2.27
N ALA A 246 -22.35 11.20 2.31
CA ALA A 246 -22.70 12.51 1.79
C ALA A 246 -22.07 13.69 2.56
N ASN A 247 -21.52 13.44 3.75
CA ASN A 247 -20.73 14.44 4.46
C ASN A 247 -19.35 14.55 3.78
N PRO A 248 -19.01 15.70 3.15
CA PRO A 248 -17.78 15.84 2.36
C PRO A 248 -16.51 15.72 3.21
N VAL A 249 -16.57 16.05 4.51
CA VAL A 249 -15.43 15.88 5.43
C VAL A 249 -15.21 14.41 5.76
N CYS A 250 -16.27 13.61 5.78
CA CYS A 250 -16.19 12.18 6.08
C CYS A 250 -15.82 11.36 4.86
N SER A 251 -16.61 11.47 3.78
CA SER A 251 -16.45 10.77 2.49
C SER A 251 -16.13 9.26 2.59
N GLU A 252 -16.58 8.61 3.67
CA GLU A 252 -16.32 7.20 3.93
C GLU A 252 -17.05 6.33 2.91
N PHE A 253 -16.44 5.24 2.46
CA PHE A 253 -17.09 4.29 1.57
C PHE A 253 -18.13 3.47 2.36
N LEU A 254 -19.38 3.50 1.93
CA LEU A 254 -20.51 2.85 2.62
C LEU A 254 -20.87 1.49 2.01
N GLY A 255 -20.25 1.12 0.89
CA GLY A 255 -20.56 -0.10 0.14
C GLY A 255 -21.21 0.17 -1.22
N SER A 256 -21.77 -0.89 -1.80
CA SER A 256 -22.56 -0.79 -3.03
C SER A 256 -23.96 -0.25 -2.73
N CYS A 257 -24.42 0.74 -3.49
CA CYS A 257 -25.79 1.24 -3.39
C CYS A 257 -26.82 0.14 -3.65
N LYS A 258 -26.47 -0.90 -4.41
CA LYS A 258 -27.35 -2.06 -4.66
C LYS A 258 -27.68 -2.84 -3.39
N ALA A 259 -26.81 -2.81 -2.38
CA ALA A 259 -27.07 -3.45 -1.09
C ALA A 259 -28.17 -2.73 -0.28
N PHE A 260 -28.40 -1.44 -0.55
CA PHE A 260 -29.41 -0.61 0.11
C PHE A 260 -30.66 -0.38 -0.77
N GLY A 261 -30.58 -0.63 -2.08
CA GLY A 261 -31.71 -0.44 -2.99
C GLY A 261 -32.19 1.02 -3.04
N HIS A 262 -33.46 1.26 -2.70
CA HIS A 262 -34.07 2.60 -2.65
C HIS A 262 -34.06 3.22 -1.25
N THR A 263 -33.32 2.67 -0.29
CA THR A 263 -33.25 3.19 1.08
C THR A 263 -32.04 4.11 1.28
N THR A 264 -31.89 4.60 2.51
CA THR A 264 -30.72 5.32 2.97
C THR A 264 -29.66 4.34 3.49
N ALA A 265 -28.39 4.74 3.38
CA ALA A 265 -27.25 4.06 3.96
C ALA A 265 -26.68 4.91 5.11
N PRO A 266 -26.66 4.39 6.35
CA PRO A 266 -26.08 5.11 7.48
C PRO A 266 -24.55 5.03 7.45
N CYS A 267 -23.90 6.16 7.74
CA CYS A 267 -22.46 6.20 7.96
C CYS A 267 -22.13 5.93 9.43
N PHE A 268 -21.48 4.81 9.77
CA PHE A 268 -21.11 4.51 11.16
C PHE A 268 -19.96 5.37 11.72
N LYS A 269 -19.28 6.14 10.86
CA LYS A 269 -18.17 7.02 11.25
C LYS A 269 -18.64 8.39 11.72
N CYS A 270 -19.60 8.99 11.01
CA CYS A 270 -20.10 10.34 11.31
C CYS A 270 -21.62 10.43 11.47
N TRP A 271 -22.32 9.30 11.43
CA TRP A 271 -23.79 9.17 11.59
C TRP A 271 -24.60 9.94 10.55
N THR A 272 -23.99 10.34 9.43
CA THR A 272 -24.68 10.99 8.31
C THR A 272 -25.27 9.95 7.38
N ASP A 273 -26.57 10.01 7.15
CA ASP A 273 -27.28 9.15 6.22
C ASP A 273 -27.15 9.65 4.78
N SER A 274 -26.92 8.71 3.85
CA SER A 274 -26.79 8.99 2.42
C SER A 274 -27.85 8.24 1.62
N CYS A 275 -28.47 8.89 0.64
CA CYS A 275 -29.44 8.27 -0.24
C CYS A 275 -28.74 7.32 -1.22
N ALA A 276 -29.11 6.03 -1.25
CA ALA A 276 -28.49 5.07 -2.15
C ALA A 276 -28.83 5.31 -3.64
N GLN A 277 -29.94 5.99 -3.92
CA GLN A 277 -30.39 6.23 -5.29
C GLN A 277 -29.73 7.46 -5.95
N CYS A 278 -29.69 8.61 -5.25
CA CYS A 278 -29.08 9.84 -5.78
C CYS A 278 -27.67 10.12 -5.25
N LYS A 279 -27.14 9.25 -4.37
CA LYS A 279 -25.81 9.34 -3.75
C LYS A 279 -25.52 10.65 -3.01
N SER A 280 -26.56 11.33 -2.58
CA SER A 280 -26.48 12.60 -1.84
C SER A 280 -26.94 12.42 -0.39
N ALA A 281 -27.02 13.50 0.38
CA ALA A 281 -27.58 13.46 1.74
C ALA A 281 -28.99 12.86 1.73
N ALA A 282 -29.29 12.06 2.75
CA ALA A 282 -30.61 11.44 2.89
C ALA A 282 -31.74 12.48 2.92
N HIS A 283 -32.81 12.20 2.20
CA HIS A 283 -33.97 13.08 2.07
C HIS A 283 -35.29 12.29 2.26
N PRO A 284 -35.62 11.87 3.50
CA PRO A 284 -36.78 11.02 3.76
C PRO A 284 -38.08 11.66 3.30
N GLY A 285 -38.90 10.89 2.55
CA GLY A 285 -40.21 11.35 2.09
C GLY A 285 -40.18 12.35 0.92
N ALA A 286 -39.02 12.85 0.51
CA ALA A 286 -38.85 13.59 -0.72
C ALA A 286 -38.35 12.64 -1.83
N GLY A 287 -38.85 12.82 -3.06
CA GLY A 287 -38.26 12.15 -4.21
C GLY A 287 -36.79 12.55 -4.39
N CYS A 288 -36.02 11.77 -5.14
CA CYS A 288 -34.70 12.19 -5.60
C CYS A 288 -34.86 13.35 -6.60
N THR A 289 -35.19 14.55 -6.12
CA THR A 289 -35.12 15.76 -6.92
C THR A 289 -33.66 16.12 -7.02
N ASP A 290 -33.10 15.86 -8.19
CA ASP A 290 -31.92 16.47 -8.77
C ASP A 290 -31.25 17.53 -7.88
N ASN A 291 -30.20 17.12 -7.15
CA ASN A 291 -29.16 18.02 -6.62
C ASN A 291 -28.35 18.61 -7.80
N THR A 292 -29.04 19.16 -8.79
CA THR A 292 -28.51 19.55 -10.10
C THR A 292 -27.83 20.89 -10.09
N ALA A 293 -28.08 21.76 -9.11
CA ALA A 293 -27.48 23.10 -9.11
C ALA A 293 -25.94 23.02 -9.14
N ASN A 294 -25.32 22.33 -8.17
CA ASN A 294 -23.87 22.18 -8.12
C ASN A 294 -23.33 21.30 -9.27
N LEU A 295 -24.06 20.24 -9.65
CA LEU A 295 -23.68 19.37 -10.76
C LEU A 295 -23.73 20.09 -12.12
N ALA A 296 -24.65 21.02 -12.32
CA ALA A 296 -24.77 21.80 -13.54
C ALA A 296 -23.67 22.84 -13.66
N GLU A 297 -23.33 23.53 -12.56
CA GLU A 297 -22.20 24.48 -12.52
C GLU A 297 -20.87 23.77 -12.80
N ILE A 298 -20.62 22.62 -12.15
CA ILE A 298 -19.41 21.82 -12.37
C ILE A 298 -19.35 21.32 -13.83
N LYS A 299 -20.47 20.87 -14.40
CA LYS A 299 -20.54 20.44 -15.80
C LYS A 299 -20.34 21.60 -16.78
N ALA A 300 -20.87 22.78 -16.48
CA ALA A 300 -20.67 23.98 -17.29
C ALA A 300 -19.20 24.39 -17.30
N LEU A 301 -18.55 24.40 -16.12
CA LEU A 301 -17.12 24.66 -16.02
C LEU A 301 -16.30 23.61 -16.78
N ALA A 302 -16.64 22.33 -16.63
CA ALA A 302 -15.98 21.25 -17.37
C ALA A 302 -16.08 21.45 -18.89
N GLN A 303 -17.25 21.85 -19.40
CA GLN A 303 -17.43 22.17 -20.81
C GLN A 303 -16.62 23.39 -21.26
N GLU A 304 -16.57 24.44 -20.45
CA GLU A 304 -15.78 25.65 -20.72
C GLU A 304 -14.28 25.34 -20.80
N GLN A 305 -13.77 24.49 -19.89
CA GLN A 305 -12.38 24.06 -19.87
C GLN A 305 -12.07 22.92 -20.86
N GLY A 306 -13.09 22.37 -21.54
CA GLY A 306 -12.92 21.23 -22.44
C GLY A 306 -12.56 19.92 -21.72
N TRP A 307 -12.87 19.81 -20.42
CA TRP A 307 -12.77 18.57 -19.64
C TRP A 307 -13.88 17.59 -20.00
N GLN A 308 -13.59 16.30 -19.93
CA GLN A 308 -14.54 15.24 -20.28
C GLN A 308 -15.00 14.46 -19.05
N THR A 309 -16.22 13.95 -19.05
CA THR A 309 -16.74 13.06 -18.00
C THR A 309 -16.55 11.60 -18.39
N CYS A 310 -15.94 10.80 -17.52
CA CYS A 310 -15.81 9.37 -17.71
C CYS A 310 -17.20 8.69 -17.71
N PRO A 311 -17.55 7.89 -18.73
CA PRO A 311 -18.86 7.23 -18.82
C PRO A 311 -19.06 6.09 -17.81
N GLY A 312 -17.98 5.59 -17.19
CA GLY A 312 -18.03 4.54 -16.18
C GLY A 312 -18.33 5.07 -14.77
N CYS A 313 -17.45 5.91 -14.22
CA CYS A 313 -17.56 6.42 -12.86
C CYS A 313 -18.10 7.85 -12.72
N GLY A 314 -18.27 8.60 -13.82
CA GLY A 314 -18.70 10.00 -13.78
C GLY A 314 -17.61 11.00 -13.35
N ALA A 315 -16.36 10.56 -13.15
CA ALA A 315 -15.26 11.48 -12.85
C ALA A 315 -14.98 12.43 -14.02
N ILE A 316 -14.70 13.68 -13.71
CA ILE A 316 -14.25 14.67 -14.68
C ILE A 316 -12.75 14.49 -14.87
N VAL A 317 -12.33 14.38 -16.13
CA VAL A 317 -10.95 14.16 -16.53
C VAL A 317 -10.51 15.21 -17.52
N GLU A 318 -9.23 15.54 -17.46
CA GLU A 318 -8.56 16.44 -18.38
C GLU A 318 -7.57 15.64 -19.22
N LEU A 319 -7.41 16.05 -20.49
CA LEU A 319 -6.42 15.49 -21.40
C LEU A 319 -5.40 16.55 -21.80
N HIS A 320 -4.21 16.47 -21.22
CA HIS A 320 -3.13 17.43 -21.49
C HIS A 320 -2.31 17.10 -22.75
N HIS A 321 -2.03 15.81 -23.01
CA HIS A 321 -1.23 15.36 -24.15
C HIS A 321 -1.62 13.93 -24.55
N GLY A 322 -1.22 13.49 -25.73
CA GLY A 322 -1.57 12.17 -26.25
C GLY A 322 -2.86 12.14 -27.08
N CYS A 323 -3.30 10.92 -27.40
CA CYS A 323 -4.41 10.67 -28.30
C CYS A 323 -5.77 10.75 -27.58
N ASN A 324 -6.87 10.66 -28.32
CA ASN A 324 -8.23 10.69 -27.77
C ASN A 324 -8.65 9.39 -27.06
N HIS A 325 -7.80 8.36 -26.98
CA HIS A 325 -8.02 7.15 -26.17
C HIS A 325 -7.68 7.44 -24.72
N MET A 326 -8.69 7.44 -23.86
CA MET A 326 -8.53 7.66 -22.42
C MET A 326 -8.80 6.39 -21.64
N THR A 327 -7.99 6.19 -20.60
CA THR A 327 -8.22 5.17 -19.57
C THR A 327 -8.43 5.88 -18.24
N CYS A 328 -9.67 5.85 -17.72
CA CYS A 328 -9.96 6.46 -16.42
C CYS A 328 -9.29 5.70 -15.28
N ARG A 329 -9.17 6.31 -14.09
CA ARG A 329 -8.74 5.62 -12.86
C ARG A 329 -9.61 4.42 -12.50
N CYS A 330 -10.90 4.48 -12.87
CA CYS A 330 -11.83 3.36 -12.76
C CYS A 330 -11.68 2.30 -13.88
N ARG A 331 -10.63 2.39 -14.70
CA ARG A 331 -10.29 1.51 -15.84
C ARG A 331 -11.24 1.53 -17.03
N THR A 332 -12.27 2.36 -16.99
CA THR A 332 -13.12 2.56 -18.17
C THR A 332 -12.31 3.23 -19.27
N GLU A 333 -12.21 2.57 -20.42
CA GLU A 333 -11.61 3.13 -21.63
C GLU A 333 -12.66 3.83 -22.49
N PHE A 334 -12.40 5.08 -22.88
CA PHE A 334 -13.36 5.90 -23.64
C PHE A 334 -12.68 6.92 -24.54
N CYS A 335 -13.45 7.47 -25.48
CA CYS A 335 -13.00 8.56 -26.35
C CYS A 335 -13.16 9.90 -25.65
N TYR A 336 -12.07 10.68 -25.52
CA TYR A 336 -12.11 12.01 -24.88
C TYR A 336 -13.07 12.99 -25.58
N VAL A 337 -13.25 12.86 -26.91
CA VAL A 337 -14.08 13.77 -27.71
C VAL A 337 -15.57 13.58 -27.40
N CYS A 338 -16.03 12.34 -27.27
CA CYS A 338 -17.47 12.03 -27.20
C CYS A 338 -17.92 11.25 -25.97
N ALA A 339 -17.01 10.92 -25.05
CA ALA A 339 -17.27 10.11 -23.85
C ALA A 339 -17.81 8.69 -24.12
N VAL A 340 -17.82 8.21 -25.37
CA VAL A 340 -18.26 6.85 -25.70
C VAL A 340 -17.13 5.86 -25.39
N ARG A 341 -17.49 4.65 -24.94
CA ARG A 341 -16.53 3.55 -24.74
C ARG A 341 -15.63 3.36 -25.95
N TRP A 342 -14.34 3.18 -25.71
CA TRP A 342 -13.31 3.19 -26.75
C TRP A 342 -13.62 2.21 -27.89
N LYS A 343 -13.26 2.59 -29.12
CA LYS A 343 -13.58 1.88 -30.39
C LYS A 343 -15.05 1.77 -30.77
N ASN A 344 -15.97 2.45 -30.09
CA ASN A 344 -17.40 2.51 -30.47
C ASN A 344 -17.82 3.87 -31.05
N CYS A 345 -16.88 4.65 -31.60
CA CYS A 345 -17.14 5.94 -32.22
C CYS A 345 -16.22 6.18 -33.45
N PRO A 346 -16.65 6.98 -34.44
CA PRO A 346 -15.82 7.35 -35.59
C PRO A 346 -14.91 8.57 -35.34
N CYS A 347 -14.80 9.03 -34.10
CA CYS A 347 -13.96 10.18 -33.76
C CYS A 347 -12.51 9.96 -34.19
N PRO A 348 -11.80 11.02 -34.63
CA PRO A 348 -10.40 10.89 -34.98
C PRO A 348 -9.60 10.47 -33.75
N GLN A 349 -8.60 9.64 -33.96
CA GLN A 349 -7.71 9.19 -32.89
C GLN A 349 -6.91 10.34 -32.28
N TRP A 350 -6.63 11.38 -33.06
CA TRP A 350 -5.83 12.52 -32.67
C TRP A 350 -6.52 13.84 -33.01
N GLU A 351 -6.30 14.83 -32.16
CA GLU A 351 -6.32 16.23 -32.59
C GLU A 351 -4.91 16.59 -33.08
N GLU A 352 -4.82 17.24 -34.24
CA GLU A 352 -3.55 17.49 -34.93
C GLU A 352 -2.54 18.26 -34.07
N ARG A 353 -3.01 19.26 -33.31
CA ARG A 353 -2.16 20.04 -32.42
C ARG A 353 -1.54 19.18 -31.32
N ARG A 354 -2.35 18.36 -30.64
CA ARG A 354 -1.88 17.47 -29.56
C ARG A 354 -0.93 16.39 -30.07
N LEU A 355 -1.11 15.94 -31.31
CA LEU A 355 -0.17 15.02 -31.95
C LEU A 355 1.22 15.66 -32.12
N ILE A 356 1.28 16.91 -32.56
CA ILE A 356 2.53 17.67 -32.70
C ILE A 356 3.16 17.91 -31.32
N GLU A 357 2.40 18.40 -30.35
CA GLU A 357 2.88 18.65 -28.98
C GLU A 357 3.42 17.37 -28.33
N THR A 358 2.75 16.23 -28.52
CA THR A 358 3.23 14.93 -28.03
C THR A 358 4.51 14.50 -28.74
N ALA A 359 4.63 14.73 -30.04
CA ALA A 359 5.85 14.44 -30.80
C ALA A 359 7.03 15.31 -30.35
N GLU A 360 6.80 16.61 -30.13
CA GLU A 360 7.79 17.54 -29.60
C GLU A 360 8.27 17.10 -28.21
N LEU A 361 7.35 16.77 -27.31
CA LEU A 361 7.67 16.25 -25.98
C LEU A 361 8.56 15.00 -26.05
N ARG A 362 8.20 14.03 -26.91
CA ARG A 362 8.96 12.77 -27.06
C ARG A 362 10.35 13.00 -27.67
N VAL A 363 10.49 13.92 -28.63
CA VAL A 363 11.80 14.31 -29.18
C VAL A 363 12.63 15.05 -28.15
N GLN A 364 12.04 15.95 -27.37
CA GLN A 364 12.72 16.64 -26.27
C GLN A 364 13.21 15.64 -25.22
N ASN A 365 12.41 14.61 -24.91
CA ASN A 365 12.81 13.53 -24.01
C ASN A 365 14.00 12.72 -24.53
N GLU A 366 14.14 12.55 -25.85
CA GLU A 366 15.26 11.88 -26.51
C GLU A 366 16.53 12.74 -26.56
N VAL A 367 16.41 14.01 -26.96
CA VAL A 367 17.55 14.93 -27.14
C VAL A 367 18.11 15.39 -25.79
N GLN A 368 17.27 15.49 -24.75
CA GLN A 368 17.68 15.91 -23.41
C GLN A 368 18.45 17.24 -23.42
N HIS A 369 19.70 17.22 -22.93
CA HIS A 369 20.65 18.34 -22.90
C HIS A 369 21.62 18.35 -24.10
N GLN A 370 21.45 17.45 -25.07
CA GLN A 370 22.31 17.43 -26.26
C GLN A 370 22.05 18.68 -27.10
N ARG A 371 23.13 19.33 -27.55
CA ARG A 371 23.05 20.46 -28.47
C ARG A 371 22.85 19.91 -29.88
N VAL A 372 21.59 19.84 -30.30
CA VAL A 372 21.18 19.42 -31.64
C VAL A 372 20.72 20.63 -32.44
N ALA A 373 21.03 20.68 -33.73
CA ALA A 373 20.60 21.77 -34.59
C ALA A 373 19.06 21.83 -34.67
N VAL A 374 18.50 23.04 -34.70
CA VAL A 374 17.03 23.25 -34.70
C VAL A 374 16.35 22.52 -35.86
N GLU A 375 16.96 22.55 -37.05
CA GLU A 375 16.45 21.85 -38.24
C GLU A 375 16.38 20.34 -38.04
N GLU A 376 17.38 19.75 -37.37
CA GLU A 376 17.40 18.32 -37.09
C GLU A 376 16.31 17.95 -36.07
N VAL A 377 16.10 18.78 -35.04
CA VAL A 377 14.99 18.60 -34.08
C VAL A 377 13.65 18.63 -34.82
N GLN A 378 13.42 19.59 -35.71
CA GLN A 378 12.17 19.66 -36.49
C GLN A 378 11.98 18.43 -37.39
N GLN A 379 13.04 17.93 -38.03
CA GLN A 379 12.97 16.69 -38.81
C GLN A 379 12.65 15.46 -37.95
N ARG A 380 13.15 15.40 -36.71
CA ARG A 380 12.83 14.33 -35.76
C ARG A 380 11.37 14.43 -35.29
N VAL A 381 10.87 15.65 -35.02
CA VAL A 381 9.47 15.89 -34.66
C VAL A 381 8.56 15.43 -35.78
N HIS A 382 8.83 15.81 -37.03
CA HIS A 382 8.04 15.39 -38.19
C HIS A 382 7.98 13.87 -38.35
N ARG A 383 9.12 13.18 -38.20
CA ARG A 383 9.17 11.70 -38.22
C ARG A 383 8.36 11.09 -37.09
N THR A 384 8.45 11.67 -35.89
CA THR A 384 7.71 11.21 -34.71
C THR A 384 6.20 11.39 -34.89
N VAL A 385 5.75 12.52 -35.44
CA VAL A 385 4.33 12.75 -35.80
C VAL A 385 3.82 11.62 -36.70
N GLN A 386 4.55 11.27 -37.77
CA GLN A 386 4.14 10.20 -38.68
C GLN A 386 4.06 8.84 -37.97
N HIS A 387 5.02 8.53 -37.09
CA HIS A 387 5.01 7.30 -36.30
C HIS A 387 3.81 7.23 -35.35
N LEU A 388 3.55 8.29 -34.60
CA LEU A 388 2.45 8.36 -33.62
C LEU A 388 1.06 8.25 -34.25
N ARG A 389 0.89 8.55 -35.55
CA ARG A 389 -0.41 8.31 -36.20
C ARG A 389 -0.81 6.84 -36.19
N TYR A 390 0.17 5.94 -36.30
CA TYR A 390 -0.08 4.50 -36.41
C TYR A 390 0.30 3.75 -35.13
N ASP A 391 1.39 4.15 -34.46
CA ASP A 391 1.98 3.45 -33.31
C ASP A 391 2.20 4.40 -32.12
N HIS A 392 1.09 4.96 -31.62
CA HIS A 392 1.04 5.88 -30.49
C HIS A 392 1.14 5.23 -29.12
N ASP A 393 0.51 4.06 -28.98
CA ASP A 393 0.51 3.20 -27.79
C ASP A 393 1.04 1.82 -28.19
N CYS A 394 2.35 1.74 -28.41
CA CYS A 394 2.95 0.51 -28.89
C CYS A 394 2.82 -0.59 -27.84
N TYR A 395 2.21 -1.71 -28.21
CA TYR A 395 2.04 -2.84 -27.31
C TYR A 395 2.69 -4.11 -27.89
N PRO A 396 3.55 -4.82 -27.13
CA PRO A 396 4.03 -4.50 -25.78
C PRO A 396 5.13 -3.41 -25.80
N HIS A 397 5.13 -2.55 -24.77
CA HIS A 397 6.17 -1.53 -24.60
C HIS A 397 7.53 -2.18 -24.32
N ARG A 398 8.58 -1.73 -25.02
CA ARG A 398 9.97 -2.16 -24.79
C ARG A 398 10.77 -1.06 -24.10
N TRP A 399 10.82 -1.12 -22.78
CA TRP A 399 11.43 -0.10 -21.94
C TRP A 399 12.95 -0.20 -21.86
N GLN A 400 13.61 0.95 -21.87
CA GLN A 400 15.03 1.10 -21.56
C GLN A 400 15.21 2.22 -20.54
N TYR A 401 16.13 2.06 -19.58
CA TYR A 401 16.48 3.14 -18.65
C TYR A 401 16.99 4.36 -19.42
N ARG A 402 16.56 5.53 -18.97
CA ARG A 402 16.99 6.82 -19.48
C ARG A 402 17.65 7.57 -18.32
N ASP A 403 18.85 8.07 -18.55
CA ASP A 403 19.54 8.94 -17.59
C ASP A 403 18.92 10.34 -17.55
N GLY A 404 19.02 11.00 -16.41
CA GLY A 404 18.51 12.36 -16.21
C GLY A 404 17.03 12.45 -15.85
N GLY A 405 16.64 13.62 -15.33
CA GLY A 405 15.30 13.85 -14.83
C GLY A 405 14.25 14.12 -15.90
N GLY A 406 12.98 14.05 -15.53
CA GLY A 406 11.85 14.27 -16.43
C GLY A 406 10.50 13.95 -15.79
N VAL A 407 9.43 14.29 -16.49
CA VAL A 407 8.05 14.00 -16.08
C VAL A 407 7.64 12.65 -16.63
N CYS A 408 7.11 11.77 -15.79
CA CYS A 408 6.50 10.52 -16.23
C CYS A 408 5.15 10.83 -16.92
N GLU A 409 4.98 10.42 -18.18
CA GLU A 409 3.74 10.62 -18.95
C GLU A 409 2.53 9.90 -18.32
N GLU A 410 2.76 8.85 -17.51
CA GLU A 410 1.68 8.10 -16.84
C GLU A 410 1.19 8.68 -15.50
N CYS A 411 2.09 9.04 -14.60
CA CYS A 411 1.69 9.55 -13.27
C CYS A 411 1.86 11.06 -13.11
N GLY A 412 2.44 11.76 -14.09
CA GLY A 412 2.68 13.19 -14.04
C GLY A 412 3.77 13.64 -13.06
N HIS A 413 4.36 12.73 -12.28
CA HIS A 413 5.43 13.07 -11.35
C HIS A 413 6.74 13.37 -12.10
N TYR A 414 7.44 14.41 -11.66
CA TYR A 414 8.82 14.65 -12.03
C TYR A 414 9.73 13.75 -11.21
N LEU A 415 10.59 12.96 -11.86
CA LEU A 415 11.60 12.16 -11.19
C LEU A 415 12.99 12.54 -11.69
N ASN A 416 13.96 12.61 -10.78
CA ASN A 416 15.37 12.85 -11.11
C ASN A 416 16.06 11.60 -11.71
N LEU A 417 15.59 10.42 -11.29
CA LEU A 417 16.10 9.10 -11.67
C LEU A 417 14.93 8.12 -11.86
N PHE A 418 15.22 6.88 -12.25
CA PHE A 418 14.21 5.82 -12.43
C PHE A 418 13.15 6.12 -13.49
N LEU A 419 13.57 6.78 -14.58
CA LEU A 419 12.77 6.95 -15.78
C LEU A 419 13.19 5.94 -16.84
N LYS A 420 12.19 5.49 -17.61
CA LYS A 420 12.34 4.58 -18.73
C LYS A 420 11.71 5.19 -19.96
N VAL A 421 12.38 5.03 -21.08
CA VAL A 421 11.87 5.41 -22.40
C VAL A 421 11.51 4.15 -23.19
N CYS A 422 10.33 4.15 -23.82
CA CYS A 422 9.93 3.06 -24.69
C CYS A 422 10.67 3.14 -26.03
N ARG A 423 11.24 2.04 -26.53
CA ARG A 423 11.96 1.99 -27.82
C ARG A 423 11.06 2.13 -29.05
N GLY A 424 9.77 1.80 -28.93
CA GLY A 424 8.79 1.93 -30.01
C GLY A 424 8.23 3.33 -30.06
N CYS A 425 7.30 3.62 -29.15
CA CYS A 425 6.57 4.88 -29.16
C CYS A 425 7.32 6.07 -28.53
N ARG A 426 8.48 5.87 -27.89
CA ARG A 426 9.28 6.93 -27.22
C ARG A 426 8.61 7.60 -26.01
N MET A 427 7.52 7.01 -25.49
CA MET A 427 6.92 7.42 -24.23
C MET A 427 7.93 7.34 -23.08
N LEU A 428 7.90 8.32 -22.18
CA LEU A 428 8.68 8.38 -20.96
C LEU A 428 7.81 8.02 -19.75
N ALA A 429 8.18 6.97 -19.02
CA ALA A 429 7.45 6.54 -17.83
C ALA A 429 8.39 6.16 -16.69
N CYS A 430 7.98 6.39 -15.45
CA CYS A 430 8.76 5.96 -14.29
C CYS A 430 8.74 4.44 -14.14
N VAL A 431 9.78 3.88 -13.51
CA VAL A 431 9.89 2.44 -13.29
C VAL A 431 8.62 1.85 -12.69
N ARG A 432 8.03 2.50 -11.68
CA ARG A 432 6.77 2.05 -11.05
C ARG A 432 5.62 1.96 -12.06
N CYS A 433 5.40 2.99 -12.88
CA CYS A 433 4.35 2.98 -13.91
C CYS A 433 4.59 1.88 -14.96
N THR A 434 5.83 1.70 -15.42
CA THR A 434 6.17 0.65 -16.40
C THR A 434 5.99 -0.80 -15.90
N ARG A 435 5.87 -0.99 -14.59
CA ARG A 435 5.68 -2.30 -13.96
C ARG A 435 4.26 -2.51 -13.51
N ASN A 436 3.69 -1.49 -12.86
CA ASN A 436 2.48 -1.64 -12.07
C ASN A 436 1.26 -0.95 -12.71
N ARG A 437 1.43 -0.16 -13.78
CA ARG A 437 0.33 0.52 -14.51
C ARG A 437 0.22 0.05 -15.96
N LEU A 438 1.27 0.31 -16.72
CA LEU A 438 1.49 -0.15 -18.07
C LEU A 438 1.98 -1.59 -18.11
#